data_AF-A0A2K5QA75-F1
#
_entry.id   AF-A0A2K5QA75-F1
#
_cell.length_a   1.000
_cell.length_b   1.000
_cell.length_c   1.000
_cell.angle_alpha   90.00
_cell.angle_beta   90.00
_cell.angle_gamma   90.00
#
_symmetry.space_group_name_H-M   'P 1'
#
loop_
_entity.id
_entity.type
_entity.pdbx_description
1 polymer ?
#
loop_
_entity_poly.entity_id
_entity_poly.type
_entity_poly.pdbx_seq_one_letter_code
_entity_poly.pdbx_strand_id
1 'polypeptide(L)'
;MVYTMKKVHALWASICLLFNLAPTPLNADSEEDDEYIIMTDPELPPLKFRHTFCAYKADDGPCKAWMKRYFFNVFTRQCEEFIYGGCEGNQNRFDSLEECEEMCATGKPDFCFLEEDPGICRGYITRYFYNNQTKQCERFKYGGCLGNMNNFETLEECKNTCGDTLNDYGTQVNAVNNSLTLQSTKAPRLFEFQGPSWCLDPADRGLCRANETRFYYNSVIGKCRPFKYSGCGGNENNFTSKKECRKSCKKGFIQRKSKEGLIKTKRKRKKLKVKIGYEEIFLKNA
;
A
#
# COMPACT_ATOMS: atom_id res chain seq x y z
N MET A 1 -15.48 27.87 -81.05
CA MET A 1 -15.14 27.13 -79.81
C MET A 1 -16.04 25.90 -79.76
N VAL A 2 -15.62 24.80 -80.39
CA VAL A 2 -14.92 23.65 -79.77
C VAL A 2 -15.76 22.96 -78.68
N TYR A 3 -16.45 21.89 -79.10
CA TYR A 3 -16.51 20.53 -78.51
C TYR A 3 -16.33 20.39 -76.98
N THR A 4 -17.27 19.79 -76.23
CA THR A 4 -17.46 18.34 -76.17
C THR A 4 -18.71 17.96 -75.36
N MET A 5 -19.34 16.86 -75.78
CA MET A 5 -20.40 16.15 -75.08
C MET A 5 -19.87 15.23 -73.96
N LYS A 6 -20.73 14.89 -73.01
CA LYS A 6 -20.95 13.48 -72.59
C LYS A 6 -22.38 13.28 -72.05
N LYS A 7 -23.17 12.51 -72.83
CA LYS A 7 -24.37 11.75 -72.45
C LYS A 7 -23.95 10.64 -71.45
N VAL A 8 -24.81 10.02 -70.63
CA VAL A 8 -25.77 8.97 -71.02
C VAL A 8 -26.83 8.74 -69.92
N HIS A 9 -28.06 8.52 -70.39
CA HIS A 9 -29.31 8.12 -69.70
C HIS A 9 -29.39 6.61 -69.37
N ALA A 10 -30.20 6.24 -68.37
CA ALA A 10 -31.24 5.18 -68.37
C ALA A 10 -31.71 4.96 -66.92
N LEU A 11 -32.90 5.36 -66.42
CA LEU A 11 -34.27 4.90 -66.69
C LEU A 11 -34.43 3.36 -66.70
N TRP A 12 -35.09 2.80 -65.68
CA TRP A 12 -36.44 2.23 -65.83
C TRP A 12 -37.13 1.90 -64.50
N ALA A 13 -38.42 2.19 -64.52
CA ALA A 13 -39.38 1.96 -63.46
C ALA A 13 -40.19 0.69 -63.76
N SER A 14 -40.65 0.06 -62.67
CA SER A 14 -42.02 -0.45 -62.48
C SER A 14 -42.48 -1.82 -63.04
N ILE A 15 -43.06 -2.58 -62.10
CA ILE A 15 -44.31 -3.40 -62.17
C ILE A 15 -44.20 -4.93 -62.36
N CYS A 16 -44.58 -5.67 -61.30
CA CYS A 16 -45.61 -6.75 -61.21
C CYS A 16 -45.32 -7.67 -60.00
N LEU A 17 -46.00 -7.51 -58.87
CA LEU A 17 -47.27 -8.14 -58.44
C LEU A 17 -47.20 -9.66 -58.14
N LEU A 18 -47.44 -9.95 -56.84
CA LEU A 18 -48.02 -11.14 -56.20
C LEU A 18 -47.10 -12.36 -55.99
N PHE A 19 -46.81 -12.70 -54.72
CA PHE A 19 -47.48 -13.80 -54.01
C PHE A 19 -47.16 -13.74 -52.50
N ASN A 20 -48.17 -14.05 -51.70
CA ASN A 20 -48.25 -14.01 -50.24
C ASN A 20 -47.15 -14.78 -49.50
N LEU A 21 -46.78 -14.32 -48.29
CA LEU A 21 -46.81 -15.10 -47.04
C LEU A 21 -46.36 -14.25 -45.82
N ALA A 22 -47.25 -14.20 -44.82
CA ALA A 22 -47.05 -13.93 -43.38
C ALA A 22 -46.71 -12.49 -42.87
N PRO A 23 -47.30 -12.06 -41.71
CA PRO A 23 -47.13 -10.72 -41.15
C PRO A 23 -46.11 -10.67 -40.00
N THR A 24 -45.18 -9.71 -40.02
CA THR A 24 -44.47 -9.07 -38.88
C THR A 24 -43.70 -7.85 -39.46
N PRO A 25 -43.24 -6.82 -38.69
CA PRO A 25 -43.18 -6.66 -37.24
C PRO A 25 -43.70 -5.29 -36.73
N LEU A 26 -44.21 -5.23 -35.50
CA LEU A 26 -44.15 -4.04 -34.64
C LEU A 26 -44.56 -4.46 -33.23
N ASN A 27 -43.57 -4.82 -32.42
CA ASN A 27 -43.57 -4.79 -30.95
C ASN A 27 -42.09 -4.60 -30.61
N ALA A 28 -41.70 -3.39 -30.20
CA ALA A 28 -41.55 -3.04 -28.79
C ALA A 28 -40.45 -3.92 -28.18
N ASP A 29 -39.22 -3.45 -28.31
CA ASP A 29 -38.03 -4.03 -27.69
C ASP A 29 -38.30 -4.24 -26.20
N SER A 30 -38.16 -5.49 -25.79
CA SER A 30 -38.04 -5.93 -24.41
C SER A 30 -36.69 -5.48 -23.86
N GLU A 31 -36.73 -4.87 -22.68
CA GLU A 31 -35.57 -4.63 -21.81
C GLU A 31 -34.85 -5.97 -21.55
N GLU A 32 -33.67 -6.15 -22.15
CA GLU A 32 -32.72 -7.19 -21.75
C GLU A 32 -31.83 -6.63 -20.63
N ASP A 33 -31.91 -7.30 -19.49
CA ASP A 33 -31.05 -7.12 -18.33
C ASP A 33 -29.60 -7.49 -18.71
N ASP A 34 -28.80 -6.50 -19.10
CA ASP A 34 -27.35 -6.66 -19.15
C ASP A 34 -26.80 -6.68 -17.72
N GLU A 35 -26.66 -7.89 -17.19
CA GLU A 35 -25.89 -8.23 -16.00
C GLU A 35 -24.43 -7.79 -16.18
N TYR A 36 -24.10 -6.56 -15.76
CA TYR A 36 -22.71 -6.14 -15.68
C TYR A 36 -22.07 -6.81 -14.45
N ILE A 37 -21.27 -7.83 -14.71
CA ILE A 37 -20.37 -8.41 -13.73
C ILE A 37 -19.35 -7.33 -13.36
N ILE A 38 -19.47 -6.76 -12.15
CA ILE A 38 -18.37 -6.02 -11.52
C ILE A 38 -17.27 -7.04 -11.25
N MET A 39 -16.30 -7.11 -12.16
CA MET A 39 -15.00 -7.69 -11.90
C MET A 39 -14.42 -6.94 -10.70
N THR A 40 -14.56 -7.53 -9.51
CA THR A 40 -13.86 -7.08 -8.31
C THR A 40 -12.38 -7.22 -8.60
N ASP A 41 -11.71 -6.08 -8.82
CA ASP A 41 -10.25 -6.03 -8.91
C ASP A 41 -9.68 -6.79 -7.71
N PRO A 42 -8.78 -7.77 -7.92
CA PRO A 42 -8.12 -8.44 -6.82
C PRO A 42 -7.39 -7.37 -6.02
N GLU A 43 -7.77 -7.23 -4.75
CA GLU A 43 -7.19 -6.29 -3.81
C GLU A 43 -5.69 -6.56 -3.72
N LEU A 44 -4.93 -5.85 -4.56
CA LEU A 44 -3.51 -6.03 -4.72
C LEU A 44 -2.87 -5.74 -3.35
N PRO A 45 -2.06 -6.66 -2.82
CA PRO A 45 -1.43 -6.50 -1.51
C PRO A 45 -0.66 -5.17 -1.45
N PRO A 46 -0.60 -4.52 -0.28
CA PRO A 46 0.04 -3.22 -0.14
C PRO A 46 1.51 -3.30 -0.52
N LEU A 47 1.88 -2.58 -1.59
CA LEU A 47 3.23 -2.53 -2.12
C LEU A 47 4.19 -1.98 -1.06
N LYS A 48 5.16 -2.79 -0.64
CA LYS A 48 6.23 -2.38 0.27
C LYS A 48 7.42 -1.85 -0.53
N PHE A 49 7.48 -0.54 -0.69
CA PHE A 49 8.60 0.11 -1.35
C PHE A 49 9.83 0.19 -0.45
N ARG A 50 11.01 -0.05 -1.03
CA ARG A 50 12.32 0.18 -0.38
C ARG A 50 12.41 1.61 0.16
N HIS A 51 11.94 2.58 -0.64
CA HIS A 51 11.80 3.97 -0.25
C HIS A 51 10.32 4.37 -0.30
N THR A 52 9.76 4.80 0.83
CA THR A 52 8.33 5.14 0.94
C THR A 52 7.94 6.33 0.07
N PHE A 53 8.89 7.21 -0.28
CA PHE A 53 8.61 8.31 -1.19
C PHE A 53 8.32 7.85 -2.63
N CYS A 54 8.76 6.66 -3.05
CA CYS A 54 8.40 6.11 -4.36
C CYS A 54 6.90 5.89 -4.52
N ALA A 55 6.15 5.87 -3.42
CA ALA A 55 4.69 5.77 -3.43
C ALA A 55 3.97 7.12 -3.61
N TYR A 56 4.70 8.24 -3.58
CA TYR A 56 4.08 9.55 -3.74
C TYR A 56 3.67 9.77 -5.20
N LYS A 57 2.63 10.59 -5.42
CA LYS A 57 2.27 10.99 -6.78
C LYS A 57 3.28 12.01 -7.31
N ALA A 58 3.45 12.12 -8.62
CA ALA A 58 4.09 13.28 -9.22
C ALA A 58 3.42 14.57 -8.72
N ASP A 59 4.25 15.57 -8.41
CA ASP A 59 3.83 16.87 -7.88
C ASP A 59 4.62 17.96 -8.62
N ASP A 60 3.90 18.68 -9.47
CA ASP A 60 4.41 19.78 -10.27
C ASP A 60 4.78 21.01 -9.42
N GLY A 61 4.23 21.13 -8.21
CA GLY A 61 4.41 22.30 -7.36
C GLY A 61 3.75 23.57 -7.93
N PRO A 62 3.80 24.69 -7.20
CA PRO A 62 3.07 25.90 -7.56
C PRO A 62 3.75 26.78 -8.63
N CYS A 63 5.02 26.51 -8.94
CA CYS A 63 5.77 27.26 -9.94
C CYS A 63 5.43 26.81 -11.37
N LYS A 64 5.76 27.64 -12.38
CA LYS A 64 5.34 27.44 -13.78
C LYS A 64 6.51 27.22 -14.75
N ALA A 65 7.64 26.71 -14.26
CA ALA A 65 8.73 26.28 -15.12
C ALA A 65 8.35 24.99 -15.87
N TRP A 66 9.02 24.73 -16.99
CA TRP A 66 8.79 23.53 -17.80
C TRP A 66 10.00 22.59 -17.68
N MET A 67 10.11 21.90 -16.54
CA MET A 67 11.26 21.03 -16.27
C MET A 67 10.86 19.56 -16.39
N LYS A 68 11.36 18.87 -17.42
CA LYS A 68 11.14 17.43 -17.58
C LYS A 68 11.83 16.69 -16.43
N ARG A 69 11.09 15.83 -15.73
CA ARG A 69 11.55 14.97 -14.62
C ARG A 69 10.89 13.61 -14.69
N TYR A 70 11.36 12.68 -13.86
CA TYR A 70 10.80 11.33 -13.76
C TYR A 70 10.22 11.09 -12.37
N PHE A 71 9.18 10.27 -12.28
CA PHE A 71 8.61 9.80 -11.02
C PHE A 71 8.24 8.33 -11.15
N PHE A 72 8.26 7.59 -10.04
CA PHE A 72 7.81 6.21 -10.02
C PHE A 72 6.28 6.17 -9.91
N ASN A 73 5.62 5.63 -10.93
CA ASN A 73 4.19 5.41 -10.92
C ASN A 73 3.90 4.01 -10.34
N VAL A 74 3.29 4.00 -9.14
CA VAL A 74 2.97 2.76 -8.43
C VAL A 74 1.94 1.88 -9.13
N PHE A 75 1.10 2.46 -9.99
CA PHE A 75 0.04 1.71 -10.69
C PHE A 75 0.62 0.95 -11.90
N THR A 76 1.52 1.59 -12.65
CA THR A 76 2.21 0.95 -13.78
C THR A 76 3.48 0.21 -13.34
N ARG A 77 3.93 0.46 -12.10
CA ARG A 77 5.21 0.00 -11.54
C ARG A 77 6.40 0.43 -12.40
N GLN A 78 6.30 1.59 -13.04
CA GLN A 78 7.30 2.11 -13.96
C GLN A 78 7.68 3.54 -13.62
N CYS A 79 8.89 3.93 -14.00
CA CYS A 79 9.31 5.32 -13.97
C CYS A 79 8.78 6.06 -15.20
N GLU A 80 7.97 7.09 -14.96
CA GLU A 80 7.29 7.86 -15.99
C GLU A 80 7.76 9.31 -15.97
N GLU A 81 7.69 9.97 -17.13
CA GLU A 81 8.03 11.39 -17.24
C GLU A 81 6.88 12.30 -16.79
N PHE A 82 7.22 13.44 -16.17
CA PHE A 82 6.27 14.51 -15.86
C PHE A 82 6.95 15.89 -15.94
N ILE A 83 6.13 16.95 -15.96
CA ILE A 83 6.61 18.34 -15.94
C ILE A 83 6.60 18.86 -14.51
N TYR A 84 7.79 19.20 -14.01
CA TYR A 84 7.97 19.86 -12.73
C TYR A 84 8.01 21.38 -12.89
N GLY A 85 7.21 22.07 -12.10
CA GLY A 85 7.04 23.51 -12.10
C GLY A 85 8.24 24.31 -11.59
N GLY A 86 9.26 23.67 -11.02
CA GLY A 86 10.52 24.29 -10.63
C GLY A 86 10.63 24.74 -9.17
N CYS A 87 9.58 24.55 -8.36
CA CYS A 87 9.66 24.75 -6.90
C CYS A 87 8.73 23.80 -6.14
N GLU A 88 9.04 23.57 -4.86
CA GLU A 88 8.32 22.65 -3.97
C GLU A 88 8.28 21.20 -4.49
N GLY A 89 7.09 20.58 -4.53
CA GLY A 89 6.91 19.19 -4.88
C GLY A 89 7.27 18.21 -3.77
N ASN A 90 7.55 16.97 -4.16
CA ASN A 90 7.94 15.90 -3.25
C ASN A 90 9.16 15.10 -3.75
N GLN A 91 9.58 14.10 -2.98
CA GLN A 91 10.80 13.31 -3.25
C GLN A 91 10.66 12.27 -4.37
N ASN A 92 9.45 11.99 -4.88
CA ASN A 92 9.27 11.13 -6.06
C ASN A 92 9.52 11.95 -7.34
N ARG A 93 10.74 12.45 -7.49
CA ARG A 93 11.14 13.32 -8.60
C ARG A 93 12.64 13.15 -8.85
N PHE A 94 12.97 12.62 -10.00
CA PHE A 94 14.32 12.28 -10.42
C PHE A 94 14.71 13.04 -11.69
N ASP A 95 16.01 13.27 -11.86
CA ASP A 95 16.54 14.00 -13.01
C ASP A 95 16.68 13.09 -14.24
N SER A 96 16.81 11.78 -14.03
CA SER A 96 16.87 10.76 -15.10
C SER A 96 15.93 9.58 -14.85
N LEU A 97 15.59 8.86 -15.93
CA LEU A 97 14.84 7.61 -15.86
C LEU A 97 15.60 6.56 -15.04
N GLU A 98 16.90 6.42 -15.30
CA GLU A 98 17.80 5.48 -14.63
C GLU A 98 17.84 5.71 -13.11
N GLU A 99 17.97 6.97 -12.65
CA GLU A 99 17.95 7.31 -11.23
C GLU A 99 16.63 6.89 -10.57
N CYS A 100 15.50 7.13 -11.26
CA CYS A 100 14.19 6.71 -10.79
C CYS A 100 14.10 5.18 -10.67
N GLU A 101 14.57 4.45 -11.69
CA GLU A 101 14.52 2.99 -11.72
C GLU A 101 15.38 2.39 -10.60
N GLU A 102 16.61 2.85 -10.43
CA GLU A 102 17.50 2.42 -9.36
C GLU A 102 16.90 2.68 -7.97
N MET A 103 16.26 3.83 -7.78
CA MET A 103 15.73 4.24 -6.47
C MET A 103 14.40 3.56 -6.12
N CYS A 104 13.54 3.34 -7.12
CA CYS A 104 12.14 2.97 -6.90
C CYS A 104 11.68 1.70 -7.61
N ALA A 105 12.26 1.36 -8.77
CA ALA A 105 11.93 0.13 -9.48
C ALA A 105 12.69 -1.10 -8.92
N THR A 106 13.73 -0.90 -8.09
CA THR A 106 14.49 -1.97 -7.41
C THR A 106 13.82 -2.52 -6.14
N GLY A 107 12.50 -2.41 -6.01
CA GLY A 107 11.75 -3.15 -4.98
C GLY A 107 11.77 -4.65 -5.30
N LYS A 108 12.03 -5.50 -4.29
CA LYS A 108 11.96 -6.95 -4.49
C LYS A 108 10.53 -7.37 -4.86
N PRO A 109 10.35 -8.32 -5.79
CA PRO A 109 9.03 -8.82 -6.15
C PRO A 109 8.19 -9.25 -4.95
N ASP A 110 6.86 -9.10 -5.06
CA ASP A 110 5.93 -9.40 -3.96
C ASP A 110 6.06 -10.86 -3.47
N PHE A 111 6.41 -11.80 -4.36
CA PHE A 111 6.62 -13.19 -3.99
C PHE A 111 7.81 -13.39 -3.05
N CYS A 112 8.80 -12.50 -3.01
CA CYS A 112 9.92 -12.58 -2.08
C CYS A 112 9.47 -12.43 -0.61
N PHE A 113 8.23 -11.98 -0.36
CA PHE A 113 7.68 -11.86 1.00
C PHE A 113 6.85 -13.08 1.44
N LEU A 114 6.64 -14.06 0.56
CA LEU A 114 5.92 -15.29 0.89
C LEU A 114 6.80 -16.23 1.72
N GLU A 115 6.19 -17.05 2.56
CA GLU A 115 6.89 -18.14 3.28
C GLU A 115 7.27 -19.27 2.31
N GLU A 116 8.15 -20.18 2.72
CA GLU A 116 8.42 -21.38 1.94
C GLU A 116 7.18 -22.28 1.85
N ASP A 117 6.92 -22.84 0.66
CA ASP A 117 5.81 -23.77 0.45
C ASP A 117 6.31 -25.10 -0.15
N PRO A 118 6.43 -26.16 0.67
CA PRO A 118 6.79 -27.49 0.20
C PRO A 118 5.81 -28.09 -0.83
N GLY A 119 4.57 -27.61 -0.91
CA GLY A 119 3.52 -28.20 -1.73
C GLY A 119 3.04 -29.57 -1.23
N ILE A 120 2.12 -30.21 -1.97
CA ILE A 120 1.47 -31.46 -1.55
C ILE A 120 2.27 -32.71 -1.92
N CYS A 121 3.12 -32.61 -2.93
CA CYS A 121 3.88 -33.74 -3.43
C CYS A 121 4.97 -34.16 -2.43
N ARG A 122 5.42 -35.42 -2.52
CA ARG A 122 6.36 -36.02 -1.56
C ARG A 122 7.77 -36.19 -2.12
N GLY A 123 8.13 -35.37 -3.12
CA GLY A 123 9.50 -35.27 -3.61
C GLY A 123 10.42 -34.67 -2.56
N TYR A 124 11.72 -34.93 -2.71
CA TYR A 124 12.77 -34.39 -1.85
C TYR A 124 13.72 -33.53 -2.67
N ILE A 125 13.19 -32.43 -3.22
CA ILE A 125 13.93 -31.53 -4.11
C ILE A 125 14.46 -30.36 -3.28
N THR A 126 15.77 -30.17 -3.26
CA THR A 126 16.37 -28.99 -2.61
C THR A 126 16.10 -27.76 -3.48
N ARG A 127 15.47 -26.75 -2.89
CA ARG A 127 15.21 -25.45 -3.50
C ARG A 127 15.60 -24.34 -2.54
N TYR A 128 15.62 -23.10 -3.01
CA TYR A 128 15.93 -21.93 -2.21
C TYR A 128 14.71 -21.00 -2.15
N PHE A 129 14.53 -20.32 -1.02
CA PHE A 129 13.54 -19.27 -0.86
C PHE A 129 14.18 -18.10 -0.12
N TYR A 130 13.66 -16.90 -0.33
CA TYR A 130 14.09 -15.74 0.44
C TYR A 130 13.32 -15.69 1.75
N ASN A 131 14.03 -15.89 2.86
CA ASN A 131 13.47 -15.80 4.20
C ASN A 131 13.42 -14.33 4.64
N ASN A 132 12.21 -13.79 4.69
CA ASN A 132 11.99 -12.39 5.06
C ASN A 132 12.29 -12.09 6.55
N GLN A 133 12.38 -13.11 7.42
CA GLN A 133 12.76 -12.95 8.83
C GLN A 133 14.28 -12.81 8.98
N THR A 134 15.05 -13.67 8.33
CA THR A 134 16.53 -13.67 8.40
C THR A 134 17.19 -12.77 7.36
N LYS A 135 16.40 -12.26 6.40
CA LYS A 135 16.83 -11.46 5.24
C LYS A 135 17.82 -12.19 4.33
N GLN A 136 17.73 -13.51 4.29
CA GLN A 136 18.67 -14.37 3.59
C GLN A 136 17.95 -15.39 2.72
N CYS A 137 18.63 -15.83 1.66
CA CYS A 137 18.18 -16.96 0.87
C CYS A 137 18.56 -18.26 1.58
N GLU A 138 17.56 -19.07 1.90
CA GLU A 138 17.70 -20.30 2.67
C GLU A 138 17.22 -21.50 1.85
N ARG A 139 17.77 -22.68 2.13
CA ARG A 139 17.38 -23.92 1.46
C ARG A 139 16.15 -24.54 2.15
N PHE A 140 15.20 -25.02 1.37
CA PHE A 140 14.06 -25.79 1.86
C PHE A 140 13.81 -27.05 1.02
N LYS A 141 12.96 -27.95 1.54
CA LYS A 141 12.58 -29.19 0.85
C LYS A 141 11.28 -28.95 0.08
N TYR A 142 11.37 -28.92 -1.24
CA TYR A 142 10.22 -28.81 -2.13
C TYR A 142 9.73 -30.20 -2.58
N GLY A 143 8.42 -30.39 -2.47
CA GLY A 143 7.71 -31.62 -2.78
C GLY A 143 7.65 -31.97 -4.27
N GLY A 144 7.96 -31.01 -5.15
CA GLY A 144 8.00 -31.22 -6.60
C GLY A 144 6.70 -30.90 -7.35
N CYS A 145 5.66 -30.42 -6.66
CA CYS A 145 4.48 -29.87 -7.30
C CYS A 145 3.81 -28.81 -6.42
N LEU A 146 3.03 -27.92 -7.05
CA LEU A 146 2.39 -26.76 -6.40
C LEU A 146 3.44 -25.88 -5.71
N GLY A 147 3.13 -25.24 -4.59
CA GLY A 147 4.03 -24.26 -3.99
C GLY A 147 3.69 -22.84 -4.39
N ASN A 148 4.53 -21.90 -3.94
CA ASN A 148 4.45 -20.49 -4.33
C ASN A 148 5.70 -20.03 -5.10
N MET A 149 5.71 -18.76 -5.51
CA MET A 149 6.77 -18.19 -6.35
C MET A 149 8.07 -17.87 -5.59
N ASN A 150 8.12 -17.97 -4.26
CA ASN A 150 9.35 -17.88 -3.48
C ASN A 150 10.11 -19.22 -3.51
N ASN A 151 10.46 -19.69 -4.70
CA ASN A 151 11.04 -21.02 -4.93
C ASN A 151 12.00 -20.96 -6.11
N PHE A 152 13.30 -20.94 -5.80
CA PHE A 152 14.40 -20.81 -6.74
C PHE A 152 15.20 -22.10 -6.82
N GLU A 153 15.77 -22.40 -7.98
CA GLU A 153 16.58 -23.59 -8.17
C GLU A 153 17.97 -23.42 -7.55
N THR A 154 18.51 -22.20 -7.57
CA THR A 154 19.85 -21.88 -7.06
C THR A 154 19.85 -20.75 -6.02
N LEU A 155 20.90 -20.72 -5.21
CA LEU A 155 21.10 -19.66 -4.21
C LEU A 155 21.32 -18.30 -4.88
N GLU A 156 22.08 -18.28 -5.96
CA GLU A 156 22.39 -17.09 -6.74
C GLU A 156 21.15 -16.50 -7.38
N GLU A 157 20.28 -17.33 -7.96
CA GLU A 157 18.97 -16.90 -8.47
C GLU A 157 18.13 -16.22 -7.38
N CYS A 158 17.99 -16.88 -6.22
CA CYS A 158 17.29 -16.29 -5.08
C CYS A 158 17.90 -14.95 -4.65
N LYS A 159 19.24 -14.84 -4.57
CA LYS A 159 19.92 -13.61 -4.15
C LYS A 159 19.78 -12.50 -5.19
N ASN A 160 19.85 -12.81 -6.47
CA ASN A 160 19.72 -11.81 -7.52
C ASN A 160 18.27 -11.31 -7.64
N THR A 161 17.28 -12.16 -7.41
CA THR A 161 15.86 -11.80 -7.47
C THR A 161 15.36 -11.13 -6.20
N CYS A 162 15.76 -11.66 -5.03
CA CYS A 162 15.20 -11.29 -3.74
C CYS A 162 16.26 -10.84 -2.71
N GLY A 163 17.54 -10.73 -3.05
CA GLY A 163 18.59 -10.27 -2.13
C GLY A 163 18.57 -8.76 -1.91
N ASP A 164 18.89 -8.30 -0.69
CA ASP A 164 19.06 -6.87 -0.45
C ASP A 164 20.41 -6.45 -1.01
N THR A 165 20.46 -5.41 -1.86
CA THR A 165 21.69 -4.80 -2.39
C THR A 165 22.49 -4.03 -1.33
N LEU A 166 22.29 -4.32 -0.04
CA LEU A 166 23.02 -3.73 1.09
C LEU A 166 24.22 -4.59 1.50
N ASN A 167 25.01 -5.08 0.54
CA ASN A 167 26.27 -5.76 0.82
C ASN A 167 27.36 -5.40 -0.21
N ASP A 168 27.66 -4.10 -0.37
CA ASP A 168 28.98 -3.67 -0.88
C ASP A 168 29.43 -2.27 -0.40
N TYR A 169 29.18 -1.93 0.87
CA TYR A 169 30.02 -0.94 1.54
C TYR A 169 30.37 -1.43 2.93
N GLY A 170 31.22 -2.46 2.96
CA GLY A 170 31.65 -3.14 4.17
C GLY A 170 32.92 -3.96 3.94
N THR A 171 34.04 -3.24 3.86
CA THR A 171 35.34 -3.67 4.40
C THR A 171 36.23 -4.59 3.53
N GLN A 172 37.13 -3.98 2.75
CA GLN A 172 38.46 -4.55 2.52
C GLN A 172 39.33 -4.23 3.74
N VAL A 173 39.37 -5.13 4.74
CA VAL A 173 40.42 -5.13 5.76
C VAL A 173 41.61 -5.87 5.19
N ASN A 174 42.52 -5.14 4.53
CA ASN A 174 43.90 -5.57 4.44
C ASN A 174 44.65 -4.91 5.60
N ALA A 175 44.93 -5.69 6.64
CA ALA A 175 45.75 -5.27 7.74
C ALA A 175 47.22 -5.16 7.29
N VAL A 176 47.71 -3.94 7.06
CA VAL A 176 49.12 -3.57 7.29
C VAL A 176 49.19 -2.13 7.81
N ASN A 177 49.36 -2.03 9.13
CA ASN A 177 50.13 -1.04 9.90
C ASN A 177 50.28 0.39 9.31
N ASN A 178 49.51 1.38 9.78
CA ASN A 178 50.06 2.48 10.59
C ASN A 178 48.95 3.41 11.11
N SER A 179 49.19 3.95 12.29
CA SER A 179 48.32 4.84 13.07
C SER A 179 47.76 6.02 12.28
N LEU A 180 46.43 6.18 12.24
CA LEU A 180 45.77 7.49 12.35
C LEU A 180 44.44 7.35 13.11
N THR A 181 44.34 8.11 14.18
CA THR A 181 43.23 8.21 15.13
C THR A 181 41.88 8.52 14.47
N LEU A 182 40.86 7.68 14.71
CA LEU A 182 39.47 8.01 14.40
C LEU A 182 38.93 8.97 15.47
N GLN A 183 39.14 10.26 15.26
CA GLN A 183 38.46 11.27 16.05
C GLN A 183 36.99 11.30 15.67
N SER A 184 36.18 10.94 16.66
CA SER A 184 34.75 11.20 16.76
C SER A 184 34.42 12.63 16.34
N THR A 185 33.82 12.78 15.16
CA THR A 185 33.03 13.96 14.83
C THR A 185 31.57 13.54 14.83
N LYS A 186 30.83 14.08 15.80
CA LYS A 186 29.40 13.92 15.98
C LYS A 186 28.67 14.17 14.65
N ALA A 187 28.08 13.12 14.09
CA ALA A 187 27.01 13.27 13.12
C ALA A 187 25.82 14.01 13.77
N PRO A 188 25.18 14.97 13.06
CA PRO A 188 24.07 15.74 13.61
C PRO A 188 22.86 14.83 13.79
N ARG A 189 22.32 14.80 15.02
CA ARG A 189 21.15 14.01 15.40
C ARG A 189 19.93 14.41 14.56
N LEU A 190 19.55 13.55 13.61
CA LEU A 190 18.26 13.60 12.94
C LEU A 190 17.18 13.22 13.96
N PHE A 191 16.22 14.12 14.17
CA PHE A 191 15.15 14.09 15.18
C PHE A 191 14.66 12.68 15.57
N GLU A 192 15.07 12.21 16.75
CA GLU A 192 14.60 10.98 17.37
C GLU A 192 13.20 11.20 17.95
N PHE A 193 12.17 10.59 17.37
CA PHE A 193 10.77 10.72 17.81
C PHE A 193 10.58 10.06 19.19
N GLN A 194 10.42 10.87 20.24
CA GLN A 194 10.24 10.42 21.64
C GLN A 194 8.77 10.08 22.00
N GLY A 195 7.97 9.64 21.02
CA GLY A 195 6.58 9.24 21.23
C GLY A 195 6.42 7.71 21.24
N PRO A 196 5.26 7.20 21.69
CA PRO A 196 4.95 5.78 21.57
C PRO A 196 5.08 5.31 20.11
N SER A 197 5.60 4.10 19.89
CA SER A 197 5.84 3.54 18.55
C SER A 197 4.57 3.53 17.70
N TRP A 198 3.43 3.25 18.31
CA TRP A 198 2.13 3.21 17.64
C TRP A 198 1.65 4.57 17.12
N CYS A 199 2.23 5.70 17.56
CA CYS A 199 1.98 6.99 16.91
C CYS A 199 2.59 7.06 15.49
N LEU A 200 3.49 6.14 15.14
CA LEU A 200 4.10 6.04 13.82
C LEU A 200 3.26 5.19 12.85
N ASP A 201 2.26 4.46 13.35
CA ASP A 201 1.39 3.63 12.53
C ASP A 201 0.52 4.49 11.59
N PRO A 202 0.15 4.00 10.40
CA PRO A 202 -0.73 4.73 9.48
C PRO A 202 -2.16 4.86 10.03
N ALA A 203 -2.96 5.75 9.47
CA ALA A 203 -4.39 5.82 9.80
C ALA A 203 -5.11 4.58 9.25
N ASP A 204 -5.51 3.66 10.13
CA ASP A 204 -6.19 2.43 9.73
C ASP A 204 -7.71 2.59 9.85
N ARG A 205 -8.38 2.55 8.69
CA ARG A 205 -9.85 2.63 8.60
C ARG A 205 -10.53 1.45 9.30
N GLY A 206 -9.92 0.27 9.33
CA GLY A 206 -10.53 -0.97 9.83
C GLY A 206 -11.59 -1.55 8.88
N LEU A 207 -12.18 -2.67 9.30
CA LEU A 207 -12.94 -3.59 8.43
C LEU A 207 -14.47 -3.39 8.42
N CYS A 208 -14.98 -2.49 9.25
CA CYS A 208 -16.43 -2.26 9.36
C CYS A 208 -16.94 -1.29 8.28
N ARG A 209 -18.20 -0.82 8.41
CA ARG A 209 -18.85 0.05 7.39
C ARG A 209 -19.27 1.44 7.91
N ALA A 210 -18.98 1.79 9.16
CA ALA A 210 -19.28 3.13 9.66
C ALA A 210 -18.33 4.18 9.05
N ASN A 211 -18.67 5.46 9.18
CA ASN A 211 -17.85 6.57 8.70
C ASN A 211 -17.61 7.59 9.83
N GLU A 212 -17.10 7.12 10.95
CA GLU A 212 -16.84 7.95 12.12
C GLU A 212 -15.59 8.81 11.91
N THR A 213 -15.65 10.10 12.25
CA THR A 213 -14.47 10.97 12.13
C THR A 213 -13.58 10.79 13.35
N ARG A 214 -12.40 10.22 13.13
CA ARG A 214 -11.34 10.02 14.14
C ARG A 214 -10.10 10.81 13.75
N PHE A 215 -9.08 10.81 14.59
CA PHE A 215 -7.81 11.49 14.36
C PHE A 215 -6.65 10.51 14.50
N TYR A 216 -5.62 10.67 13.67
CA TYR A 216 -4.36 9.94 13.78
C TYR A 216 -3.19 10.92 13.75
N TYR A 217 -2.05 10.54 14.30
CA TYR A 217 -0.82 11.30 14.23
C TYR A 217 -0.06 10.95 12.96
N ASN A 218 0.10 11.94 12.09
CA ASN A 218 0.98 11.82 10.94
C ASN A 218 2.40 12.21 11.41
N SER A 219 3.28 11.23 11.54
CA SER A 219 4.67 11.39 11.98
C SER A 219 5.52 12.18 10.98
N VAL A 220 5.27 12.03 9.68
CA VAL A 220 5.96 12.75 8.59
C VAL A 220 5.75 14.26 8.72
N ILE A 221 4.51 14.69 8.94
CA ILE A 221 4.15 16.12 9.08
C ILE A 221 4.24 16.56 10.56
N GLY A 222 4.45 15.61 11.47
CA GLY A 222 4.39 15.80 12.91
C GLY A 222 3.06 16.41 13.37
N LYS A 223 1.91 16.05 12.79
CA LYS A 223 0.58 16.66 13.08
C LYS A 223 -0.54 15.63 13.15
N CYS A 224 -1.50 15.87 14.04
CA CYS A 224 -2.76 15.10 14.10
C CYS A 224 -3.74 15.53 13.02
N ARG A 225 -4.18 14.59 12.18
CA ARG A 225 -5.12 14.79 11.06
C ARG A 225 -6.36 13.91 11.24
N PRO A 226 -7.54 14.36 10.75
CA PRO A 226 -8.74 13.53 10.79
C PRO A 226 -8.71 12.43 9.72
N PHE A 227 -9.38 11.30 9.98
CA PHE A 227 -9.63 10.24 9.01
C PHE A 227 -11.01 9.58 9.28
N LYS A 228 -11.50 8.78 8.34
CA LYS A 228 -12.77 8.04 8.48
C LYS A 228 -12.49 6.64 9.02
N TYR A 229 -12.97 6.37 10.23
CA TYR A 229 -12.88 5.08 10.88
C TYR A 229 -14.16 4.28 10.69
N SER A 230 -13.99 3.01 10.39
CA SER A 230 -15.07 2.07 10.06
C SER A 230 -15.91 1.61 11.24
N GLY A 231 -15.43 1.82 12.47
CA GLY A 231 -16.11 1.41 13.71
C GLY A 231 -15.58 0.12 14.34
N CYS A 232 -14.72 -0.65 13.67
CA CYS A 232 -14.03 -1.80 14.27
C CYS A 232 -12.65 -2.04 13.63
N GLY A 233 -11.81 -2.85 14.29
CA GLY A 233 -10.42 -3.07 13.87
C GLY A 233 -9.58 -1.82 14.04
N GLY A 234 -8.59 -1.61 13.16
CA GLY A 234 -7.69 -0.46 13.24
C GLY A 234 -6.44 -0.74 14.08
N ASN A 235 -5.60 0.30 14.20
CA ASN A 235 -4.46 0.34 15.11
C ASN A 235 -4.63 1.41 16.20
N GLU A 236 -3.65 1.53 17.11
CA GLU A 236 -3.70 2.46 18.25
C GLU A 236 -3.55 3.94 17.85
N ASN A 237 -3.13 4.24 16.62
CA ASN A 237 -3.08 5.62 16.10
C ASN A 237 -4.48 6.15 15.71
N ASN A 238 -5.45 5.97 16.59
CA ASN A 238 -6.86 6.27 16.35
C ASN A 238 -7.47 6.92 17.59
N PHE A 239 -7.73 8.22 17.48
CA PHE A 239 -8.18 9.06 18.57
C PHE A 239 -9.54 9.68 18.28
N THR A 240 -10.37 9.77 19.30
CA THR A 240 -11.70 10.41 19.20
C THR A 240 -11.60 11.92 18.98
N SER A 241 -10.48 12.55 19.38
CA SER A 241 -10.28 13.99 19.23
C SER A 241 -8.85 14.38 18.86
N LYS A 242 -8.71 15.48 18.12
CA LYS A 242 -7.42 16.09 17.76
C LYS A 242 -6.57 16.42 18.98
N LYS A 243 -7.21 16.80 20.10
CA LYS A 243 -6.54 17.15 21.37
C LYS A 243 -5.89 15.93 22.01
N GLU A 244 -6.60 14.81 22.03
CA GLU A 244 -6.12 13.53 22.56
C GLU A 244 -4.93 13.03 21.74
N CYS A 245 -5.06 13.00 20.42
CA CYS A 245 -3.97 12.64 19.50
C CYS A 245 -2.69 13.47 19.76
N ARG A 246 -2.83 14.80 19.91
CA ARG A 246 -1.68 15.67 20.18
C ARG A 246 -1.05 15.38 21.53
N LYS A 247 -1.85 15.11 22.56
CA LYS A 247 -1.35 14.79 23.89
C LYS A 247 -0.55 13.50 23.87
N SER A 248 -1.05 12.48 23.19
CA SER A 248 -0.43 11.15 23.12
C SER A 248 0.82 11.13 22.24
N CYS A 249 0.81 11.84 21.09
CA CYS A 249 1.86 11.68 20.07
C CYS A 249 2.77 12.89 19.84
N LYS A 250 2.38 14.13 20.21
CA LYS A 250 3.26 15.31 20.04
C LYS A 250 4.09 15.64 21.27
N LYS A 251 3.60 15.37 22.48
CA LYS A 251 4.23 15.88 23.71
C LYS A 251 5.21 14.92 24.37
N GLY A 252 5.29 13.66 23.92
CA GLY A 252 5.95 12.60 24.69
C GLY A 252 5.37 12.51 26.10
N PHE A 253 5.75 11.49 26.87
CA PHE A 253 5.46 11.52 28.29
C PHE A 253 6.33 12.62 28.92
N ILE A 254 5.76 13.80 29.21
CA ILE A 254 6.30 14.64 30.28
C ILE A 254 6.04 13.85 31.55
N GLN A 255 6.94 12.93 31.91
CA GLN A 255 7.09 12.53 33.28
C GLN A 255 7.47 13.81 34.03
N ARG A 256 6.48 14.50 34.60
CA ARG A 256 6.79 15.32 35.75
C ARG A 256 7.28 14.30 36.77
N LYS A 257 8.59 14.16 36.93
CA LYS A 257 9.16 13.63 38.16
C LYS A 257 8.64 14.56 39.25
N SER A 258 7.50 14.23 39.85
CA SER A 258 7.18 14.73 41.17
C SER A 258 8.29 14.17 42.05
N LYS A 259 9.22 15.04 42.45
CA LYS A 259 10.01 14.79 43.65
C LYS A 259 9.00 14.49 44.76
N GLU A 260 9.13 13.28 45.31
CA GLU A 260 8.35 12.65 46.37
C GLU A 260 6.81 12.62 46.23
N GLY A 261 6.23 11.43 46.48
CA GLY A 261 4.85 11.33 46.99
C GLY A 261 3.95 10.36 46.24
N LEU A 262 3.88 9.14 46.76
CA LEU A 262 2.86 8.10 46.58
C LEU A 262 1.50 8.60 46.02
N ILE A 263 1.12 8.20 44.79
CA ILE A 263 -0.26 8.44 44.28
C ILE A 263 -1.06 7.14 44.27
N LYS A 264 -1.98 7.07 45.22
CA LYS A 264 -2.99 6.02 45.41
C LYS A 264 -3.88 5.89 44.16
N THR A 265 -4.07 4.67 43.67
CA THR A 265 -5.06 4.33 42.64
C THR A 265 -6.49 4.43 43.20
N LYS A 266 -7.16 5.58 43.02
CA LYS A 266 -8.62 5.66 43.20
C LYS A 266 -9.32 5.21 41.92
N ARG A 267 -9.67 3.92 41.86
CA ARG A 267 -10.50 3.30 40.82
C ARG A 267 -11.95 3.84 40.96
N LYS A 268 -12.34 4.80 40.14
CA LYS A 268 -13.72 5.32 40.10
C LYS A 268 -14.59 4.34 39.30
N ARG A 269 -15.19 3.36 39.99
CA ARG A 269 -16.22 2.47 39.41
C ARG A 269 -17.41 3.32 38.96
N LYS A 270 -17.61 3.46 37.65
CA LYS A 270 -18.86 4.00 37.08
C LYS A 270 -19.91 2.89 37.21
N LYS A 271 -20.83 2.99 38.19
CA LYS A 271 -21.95 2.05 38.32
C LYS A 271 -22.89 2.25 37.11
N LEU A 272 -22.89 1.32 36.17
CA LEU A 272 -24.05 1.13 35.29
C LEU A 272 -25.15 0.51 36.15
N LYS A 273 -26.28 1.19 36.32
CA LYS A 273 -27.48 0.60 36.92
C LYS A 273 -28.14 -0.24 35.83
N VAL A 274 -28.01 -1.56 35.93
CA VAL A 274 -28.85 -2.51 35.19
C VAL A 274 -29.87 -3.03 36.20
N LYS A 275 -31.16 -2.71 36.00
CA LYS A 275 -32.26 -3.35 36.73
C LYS A 275 -32.56 -4.66 35.99
N ILE A 276 -32.36 -5.79 36.65
CA ILE A 276 -32.93 -7.07 36.25
C ILE A 276 -33.68 -7.55 37.50
N GLY A 277 -35.01 -7.61 37.40
CA GLY A 277 -35.87 -8.12 38.46
C GLY A 277 -36.19 -9.57 38.17
N TYR A 278 -35.99 -10.43 39.17
CA TYR A 278 -36.75 -11.66 39.41
C TYR A 278 -36.69 -11.94 40.93
N GLU A 279 -37.86 -12.09 41.54
CA GLU A 279 -38.04 -12.43 42.95
C GLU A 279 -37.75 -13.90 43.23
N GLU A 280 -37.28 -14.17 44.45
CA GLU A 280 -36.76 -15.43 44.95
C GLU A 280 -37.85 -16.49 45.20
N ILE A 281 -37.57 -17.73 44.78
CA ILE A 281 -38.30 -18.92 45.24
C ILE A 281 -37.70 -19.35 46.58
N PHE A 282 -38.52 -19.30 47.64
CA PHE A 282 -38.16 -19.76 48.98
C PHE A 282 -38.06 -21.29 49.05
N LEU A 283 -36.86 -21.81 49.35
CA LEU A 283 -36.71 -23.15 49.93
C LEU A 283 -36.83 -23.03 51.45
N LYS A 284 -37.98 -23.45 52.00
CA LYS A 284 -38.13 -23.71 53.44
C LYS A 284 -37.48 -25.06 53.77
N ASN A 285 -36.44 -25.02 54.60
CA ASN A 285 -35.99 -26.17 55.36
C ASN A 285 -36.38 -25.97 56.83
N ALA A 286 -37.45 -26.63 57.25
CA ALA A 286 -37.74 -27.14 58.60
C ALA A 286 -39.13 -27.78 58.57
#